data_AF-A0A257LTM2-F1
#
_entry.id   AF-A0A257LTM2-F1
#
_cell.length_a   1.000
_cell.length_b   1.000
_cell.length_c   1.000
_cell.angle_alpha   90.00
_cell.angle_beta   90.00
_cell.angle_gamma   90.00
#
_symmetry.space_group_name_H-M   'P 1'
#
loop_
_entity.id
_entity.type
_entity.pdbx_description
1 polymer ?
#
loop_
_entity_poly.entity_id
_entity_poly.type
_entity_poly.pdbx_seq_one_letter_code
_entity_poly.pdbx_strand_id
1 'polypeptide(L)' 'MQRHLAWAATGSDQAAIESRLAQLGYRMEHSLSALEEDEGHAVIEIATDELVDPPPGEVLDLAIAWSVLEGACTTD' A
#
# COMPACT_ATOMS: atom_id res chain seq x y z
N MET A 1 26.53 18.90 -8.88
CA MET A 1 25.76 18.74 -7.63
C MET A 1 24.32 19.11 -7.98
N GLN A 2 23.27 18.31 -7.87
CA GLN A 2 23.02 16.96 -7.36
C GLN A 2 22.03 16.33 -8.35
N ARG A 3 22.16 15.04 -8.69
CA ARG A 3 21.16 14.33 -9.49
C ARG A 3 19.95 14.08 -8.59
N HIS A 4 18.85 14.81 -8.81
CA HIS A 4 17.53 14.40 -8.34
C HIS A 4 17.17 13.10 -9.07
N LEU A 5 17.53 11.98 -8.47
CA LEU A 5 16.97 10.68 -8.85
C LEU A 5 15.56 10.65 -8.29
N ALA A 6 14.59 11.09 -9.09
CA ALA A 6 13.24 10.60 -8.95
C ALA A 6 13.35 9.07 -9.05
N TRP A 7 13.24 8.39 -7.91
CA TRP A 7 13.17 6.95 -7.83
C TRP A 7 11.88 6.54 -8.53
N ALA A 8 11.99 6.22 -9.81
CA ALA A 8 10.89 5.66 -10.57
C ALA A 8 10.59 4.29 -9.96
N ALA A 9 9.67 4.24 -9.00
CA ALA A 9 8.96 3.04 -8.63
C ALA A 9 8.33 2.49 -9.91
N THR A 10 9.01 1.56 -10.55
CA THR A 10 8.50 0.90 -11.74
C THR A 10 7.25 0.12 -11.36
N GLY A 11 6.18 0.15 -12.15
CA GLY A 11 4.93 -0.61 -11.86
C GLY A 11 5.12 -2.12 -11.65
N SER A 12 6.34 -2.64 -11.92
CA SER A 12 6.79 -3.99 -11.53
C SER A 12 6.85 -4.22 -10.01
N ASP A 13 7.20 -3.21 -9.21
CA ASP A 13 7.32 -3.35 -7.75
C ASP A 13 5.95 -3.38 -7.09
N GLN A 14 5.03 -2.54 -7.57
CA GLN A 14 3.64 -2.54 -7.15
C GLN A 14 2.97 -3.89 -7.46
N ALA A 15 3.14 -4.41 -8.68
CA ALA A 15 2.63 -5.73 -9.06
C ALA A 15 3.20 -6.88 -8.20
N ALA A 16 4.45 -6.76 -7.75
CA ALA A 16 5.06 -7.75 -6.85
C ALA A 16 4.42 -7.72 -5.45
N ILE A 17 4.16 -6.53 -4.92
CA ILE A 17 3.47 -6.35 -3.63
C ILE A 17 2.02 -6.86 -3.72
N GLU A 18 1.30 -6.48 -4.77
CA GLU A 18 -0.06 -6.98 -5.09
C GLU A 18 -0.09 -8.51 -5.12
N SER A 19 0.85 -9.13 -5.85
CA SER A 19 0.93 -10.59 -5.95
C SER A 19 1.22 -11.24 -4.59
N ARG A 20 2.08 -10.63 -3.77
CA ARG A 20 2.39 -11.14 -2.43
C ARG A 20 1.19 -11.02 -1.49
N LEU A 21 0.49 -9.89 -1.50
CA LEU A 21 -0.74 -9.70 -0.72
C LEU A 21 -1.80 -10.73 -1.12
N ALA A 22 -2.00 -10.96 -2.42
CA ALA A 22 -2.96 -11.96 -2.91
C ALA A 22 -2.59 -13.38 -2.46
N GLN A 23 -1.30 -13.74 -2.41
CA GLN A 23 -0.84 -15.03 -1.87
C GLN A 23 -1.11 -15.17 -0.37
N LEU A 24 -1.09 -14.06 0.37
CA LEU A 24 -1.42 -14.00 1.79
C LEU A 24 -2.94 -13.91 2.04
N GLY A 25 -3.75 -13.71 1.00
CA GLY A 25 -5.20 -13.59 1.09
C GLY A 25 -5.71 -12.17 1.32
N TYR A 26 -4.91 -11.15 1.01
CA TYR A 26 -5.24 -9.73 1.20
C TYR A 26 -5.16 -8.93 -0.10
N ARG A 27 -5.84 -7.79 -0.17
CA ARG A 27 -5.71 -6.79 -1.23
C ARG A 27 -5.66 -5.38 -0.66
N MET A 28 -5.00 -4.46 -1.38
CA MET A 28 -5.09 -3.04 -1.10
C MET A 28 -6.29 -2.47 -1.84
N GLU A 29 -7.09 -1.66 -1.15
CA GLU A 29 -8.10 -0.81 -1.77
C GLU A 29 -7.83 0.64 -1.42
N HIS A 30 -7.94 1.52 -2.41
CA HIS A 30 -7.97 2.96 -2.15
C HIS A 30 -9.31 3.27 -1.49
N SER A 31 -9.28 3.55 -0.20
CA SER A 31 -10.48 4.00 0.49
C SER A 31 -10.60 5.51 0.26
N LEU A 32 -11.46 5.90 -0.67
CA LEU A 32 -11.96 7.27 -0.75
C LEU A 32 -13.01 7.44 0.37
N SER A 33 -12.60 7.38 1.63
CA SER A 33 -13.48 7.79 2.72
C SER A 33 -13.72 9.29 2.58
N ALA A 34 -14.83 9.66 1.96
CA ALA A 34 -15.25 11.05 1.75
C ALA A 34 -15.47 11.87 3.06
N LEU A 35 -15.19 11.27 4.22
CA LEU A 35 -15.42 11.82 5.55
C LEU A 35 -14.13 12.12 6.32
N GLU A 36 -12.98 11.60 5.89
CA GLU A 36 -11.69 11.87 6.54
C GLU A 36 -10.75 12.40 5.47
N GLU A 37 -10.12 13.55 5.75
CA GLU A 37 -9.25 14.29 4.82
C GLU A 37 -7.95 13.56 4.44
N ASP A 38 -7.85 12.27 4.77
CA ASP A 38 -6.72 11.38 4.54
C ASP A 38 -7.09 10.34 3.49
N GLU A 39 -6.69 10.61 2.25
CA GLU A 39 -6.64 9.62 1.19
C GLU A 39 -5.66 8.51 1.61
N GLY A 40 -6.18 7.33 1.95
CA GLY A 40 -5.41 6.24 2.54
C GLY A 40 -5.70 4.89 1.90
N HIS A 41 -4.77 3.96 2.10
CA HIS A 41 -4.93 2.57 1.67
C HIS A 41 -5.53 1.72 2.77
N ALA A 42 -6.61 1.01 2.41
CA ALA A 42 -7.21 -0.01 3.25
C ALA A 42 -6.67 -1.39 2.86
N VAL A 43 -6.39 -2.21 3.87
CA VAL A 43 -6.09 -3.64 3.68
C VAL A 43 -7.38 -4.43 3.85
N ILE A 44 -7.79 -5.14 2.81
CA ILE A 44 -9.01 -5.96 2.82
C ILE A 44 -8.63 -7.44 2.75
N GLU A 45 -9.20 -8.26 3.63
CA GLU A 45 -9.07 -9.72 3.56
C GLU A 45 -9.99 -10.27 2.47
N ILE A 46 -9.43 -11.00 1.50
CA ILE A 46 -10.17 -11.49 0.32
C ILE A 46 -11.21 -12.56 0.72
N ALA A 47 -10.94 -13.34 1.76
CA ALA A 47 -11.81 -14.44 2.16
C ALA A 47 -13.13 -13.95 2.79
N THR A 48 -13.06 -12.86 3.55
CA THR A 48 -14.17 -12.29 4.33
C THR A 48 -14.72 -11.01 3.69
N ASP A 49 -13.97 -10.39 2.79
CA ASP A 49 -14.22 -9.07 2.21
C ASP A 49 -14.31 -7.97 3.28
N GLU A 50 -13.61 -8.17 4.41
CA GLU A 50 -13.61 -7.26 5.55
C GLU A 50 -12.31 -6.44 5.62
N LEU A 51 -12.44 -5.20 6.12
CA LEU A 51 -11.31 -4.34 6.46
C LEU A 51 -10.53 -4.93 7.63
N VAL A 52 -9.21 -5.06 7.47
CA VAL A 52 -8.33 -5.53 8.53
C VAL A 52 -7.48 -4.38 9.04
N ASP A 53 -7.77 -3.95 10.27
CA ASP A 53 -7.02 -2.91 10.98
C ASP A 53 -6.85 -3.26 12.47
N PRO A 54 -5.60 -3.45 12.98
CA PRO A 54 -4.35 -3.43 12.23
C PRO A 54 -4.12 -4.71 11.41
N PRO A 55 -3.49 -4.62 10.22
CA PRO A 55 -3.10 -5.79 9.45
C PRO A 55 -1.98 -6.59 10.13
N PRO A 56 -1.87 -7.90 9.84
CA PRO A 56 -0.78 -8.73 10.37
C PRO A 56 0.58 -8.25 9.84
N GLY A 57 1.66 -8.48 10.61
CA GLY A 57 2.96 -7.83 10.42
C GLY A 57 3.50 -7.85 8.98
N GLU A 58 3.51 -9.01 8.31
CA GLU A 58 3.99 -9.10 6.92
C GLU A 58 3.12 -8.29 5.93
N VAL A 59 1.82 -8.20 6.19
CA VAL A 59 0.87 -7.43 5.37
C VAL A 59 1.01 -5.94 5.65
N LEU A 60 1.26 -5.55 6.91
CA LEU A 60 1.57 -4.17 7.29
C LEU A 60 2.84 -3.68 6.58
N ASP A 61 3.90 -4.49 6.55
CA ASP A 61 5.16 -4.16 5.87
C ASP A 61 4.94 -3.95 4.36
N LEU A 62 4.11 -4.79 3.74
CA LEU A 62 3.74 -4.67 2.32
C LEU A 62 2.88 -3.42 2.05
N ALA A 63 1.95 -3.10 2.95
CA ALA A 63 1.12 -1.91 2.85
C ALA A 63 1.96 -0.62 2.98
N ILE A 64 2.91 -0.58 3.92
CA ILE A 64 3.85 0.54 4.07
C ILE A 64 4.70 0.68 2.80
N ALA A 65 5.24 -0.42 2.28
CA ALA A 65 6.02 -0.40 1.04
C ALA A 65 5.21 0.17 -0.12
N TRP A 66 3.93 -0.19 -0.24
CA TRP A 66 3.00 0.36 -1.23
C TRP A 66 2.82 1.86 -1.09
N SER A 67 2.50 2.36 0.12
CA SER A 67 2.30 3.79 0.36
C SER A 67 3.57 4.61 0.11
N VAL A 68 4.76 4.04 0.34
CA VAL A 68 6.05 4.64 -0.03
C VAL A 68 6.22 4.72 -1.56
N LEU A 69 5.84 3.66 -2.30
CA LEU A 69 5.92 3.67 -3.77
C LEU A 69 5.00 4.71 -4.40
N GLU A 70 3.80 4.91 -3.85
CA GLU A 70 2.85 5.90 -4.36
C GLU A 70 3.18 7.34 -3.94
N GLY A 71 4.23 7.55 -3.14
CA GLY A 71 4.65 8.88 -2.71
C GLY A 71 3.77 9.49 -1.62
N ALA A 72 2.89 8.71 -1.00
CA ALA A 72 2.08 9.13 0.15
C ALA A 72 2.92 9.29 1.43
N CYS A 73 4.14 8.72 1.49
CA CYS A 73 5.07 8.92 2.59
C CYS A 73 6.18 9.91 2.20
N THR A 74 5.96 11.20 2.48
CA THR A 74 7.05 12.17 2.56
C THR A 74 7.60 12.16 3.99
N THR A 75 8.68 11.42 4.22
CA THR A 75 9.52 11.64 5.40
C THR A 75 10.26 12.97 5.22
N ASP A 76 9.83 14.00 5.94
CA ASP A 76 10.65 15.18 6.29
C ASP A 76 11.69 14.79 7.36
#